data_AF-A0A7W5E2C4-F1
#
_entry.id   AF-A0A7W5E2C4-F1
#
_cell.length_a   1.000
_cell.length_b   1.000
_cell.length_c   1.000
_cell.angle_alpha   90.00
_cell.angle_beta   90.00
_cell.angle_gamma   90.00
#
_symmetry.space_group_name_H-M   'P 1'
#
loop_
_entity.id
_entity.type
_entity.pdbx_description
1 polymer ?
#
loop_
_entity_poly.entity_id
_entity_poly.type
_entity_poly.pdbx_seq_one_letter_code
_entity_poly.pdbx_strand_id
1 'polypeptide(L)'
;MRIFETGSGANIIASNYIGTALDGASDLGNSLSGVLLSNSPNNNIDGNVISGNDEFGVYLLGVDSTGNTVQGNHIGTDATGLNPVGNAGSGVVISNASQNLIGGTTPESRNVISGNLRSGVYLIRDGATANRVEGNYIGTNATGTKDLGNRLSGVVIQGAANNTIGGTVSGTGNTIANNGLSGIRVLDNQAIDNAIHRNSIVSNIGLGIDLAGDGATVNDTNDADMGPNRLQNTATTLEIEVTETGTTALIDFEYQVDTLPDNATFPLTVEFFLSDSNGQGIHYLTDNLYSTTDQTVGLKPFSQSFLVSSFPFTPEYGSATVTDAAGNTSEFSSAVLIAFGSGGSSEPLAALSPTPAAAHDPLDVNRNGSITAIDALLVINALNAKDAQQAKSADDSGASRDVNGDGRVTALDALVIINRVNENDSPSKGISTVELYDAAFAKWDDDALASEESALEDLLF
;
A
#
# COMPACT_ATOMS: atom_id res chain seq x y z
N MET A 1 26.57 15.51 18.10
CA MET A 1 26.65 14.70 19.34
C MET A 1 26.53 13.22 18.98
N ARG A 2 27.06 12.31 19.81
CA ARG A 2 26.81 10.86 19.72
C ARG A 2 26.82 10.24 21.12
N ILE A 3 26.17 9.09 21.29
CA ILE A 3 26.10 8.35 22.55
C ILE A 3 26.60 6.93 22.31
N PHE A 4 27.51 6.47 23.17
CA PHE A 4 28.07 5.13 23.11
C PHE A 4 28.09 4.51 24.50
N GLU A 5 27.36 3.41 24.66
CA GLU A 5 27.30 2.63 25.88
C GLU A 5 27.85 1.22 25.65
N THR A 6 28.56 0.68 26.62
CA THR A 6 29.11 -0.68 26.57
C THR A 6 28.94 -1.39 27.91
N GLY A 7 28.20 -2.49 27.92
CA GLY A 7 27.96 -3.29 29.12
C GLY A 7 27.07 -2.61 30.17
N SER A 8 26.49 -1.45 29.88
CA SER A 8 25.66 -0.68 30.81
C SER A 8 24.18 -0.92 30.53
N GLY A 9 23.34 -0.80 31.56
CA GLY A 9 21.90 -1.03 31.43
C GLY A 9 21.06 -0.16 32.34
N ALA A 10 19.75 -0.11 32.08
CA ALA A 10 18.79 0.74 32.77
C ALA A 10 19.07 2.26 32.62
N ASN A 11 19.76 2.67 31.55
CA ASN A 11 19.95 4.07 31.23
C ASN A 11 18.74 4.65 30.47
N ILE A 12 18.54 5.96 30.61
CA ILE A 12 17.55 6.73 29.83
C ILE A 12 18.30 7.74 28.97
N ILE A 13 18.18 7.59 27.66
CA ILE A 13 18.65 8.53 26.64
C ILE A 13 17.41 9.25 26.12
N ALA A 14 17.16 10.46 26.61
CA ALA A 14 15.92 11.16 26.28
C ALA A 14 16.10 12.63 25.91
N SER A 15 15.25 13.10 24.98
CA SER A 15 15.14 14.51 24.58
C SER A 15 16.43 15.14 24.07
N ASN A 16 17.26 14.37 23.37
CA ASN A 16 18.52 14.84 22.80
C ASN A 16 18.40 15.16 21.30
N TYR A 17 19.30 16.03 20.83
CA TYR A 17 19.59 16.25 19.41
C TYR A 17 20.93 15.58 19.08
N ILE A 18 20.88 14.50 18.31
CA ILE A 18 22.01 13.60 18.04
C ILE A 18 22.23 13.56 16.52
N GLY A 19 23.41 14.05 16.10
CA GLY A 19 23.79 14.26 14.70
C GLY A 19 23.30 15.57 14.06
N THR A 20 22.39 16.29 14.72
CA THR A 20 21.89 17.61 14.26
C THR A 20 22.34 18.77 15.14
N ALA A 21 22.10 20.01 14.66
CA ALA A 21 22.16 21.21 15.49
C ALA A 21 20.96 21.28 16.44
N LEU A 22 20.97 22.26 17.35
CA LEU A 22 19.90 22.46 18.34
C LEU A 22 18.52 22.81 17.72
N ASP A 23 18.49 23.19 16.44
CA ASP A 23 17.25 23.36 15.69
C ASP A 23 16.60 22.03 15.28
N GLY A 24 17.34 20.93 15.39
CA GLY A 24 16.96 19.59 14.95
C GLY A 24 16.72 19.47 13.45
N ALA A 25 17.15 20.43 12.64
CA ALA A 25 16.95 20.46 11.19
C ALA A 25 18.28 20.55 10.42
N SER A 26 19.31 21.12 11.03
CA SER A 26 20.63 21.24 10.42
C SER A 26 21.49 20.00 10.70
N ASP A 27 21.92 19.31 9.64
CA ASP A 27 22.86 18.19 9.72
C ASP A 27 24.26 18.69 10.14
N LEU A 28 24.82 18.12 11.21
CA LEU A 28 26.17 18.40 11.69
C LEU A 28 27.12 17.20 11.56
N GLY A 29 26.61 16.01 11.25
CA GLY A 29 27.40 14.78 11.31
C GLY A 29 27.82 14.39 12.73
N ASN A 30 28.42 13.20 12.83
CA ASN A 30 29.16 12.75 14.02
C ASN A 30 30.19 11.63 13.75
N SER A 31 30.46 11.39 12.47
CA SER A 31 31.36 10.40 11.86
C SER A 31 31.09 8.94 12.23
N LEU A 32 29.98 8.61 12.90
CA LEU A 32 29.61 7.25 13.34
C LEU A 32 28.08 7.12 13.47
N SER A 33 27.63 6.11 14.20
CA SER A 33 26.23 5.97 14.62
C SER A 33 25.85 7.01 15.68
N GLY A 34 24.59 7.45 15.67
CA GLY A 34 24.05 8.40 16.65
C GLY A 34 24.03 7.85 18.07
N VAL A 35 23.32 6.75 18.27
CA VAL A 35 23.28 5.99 19.53
C VAL A 35 23.75 4.57 19.27
N LEU A 36 24.82 4.14 19.95
CA LEU A 36 25.32 2.77 19.90
C LEU A 36 25.25 2.15 21.29
N LEU A 37 24.45 1.09 21.42
CA LEU A 37 24.35 0.24 22.60
C LEU A 37 25.03 -1.10 22.30
N SER A 38 26.23 -1.31 22.85
CA SER A 38 27.03 -2.52 22.64
C SER A 38 26.98 -3.42 23.87
N ASN A 39 26.43 -4.62 23.74
CA ASN A 39 26.19 -5.55 24.85
C ASN A 39 25.55 -4.85 26.07
N SER A 40 24.56 -4.01 25.83
CA SER A 40 24.00 -3.08 26.82
C SER A 40 22.49 -3.32 26.96
N PRO A 41 22.03 -3.97 28.04
CA PRO A 41 20.64 -4.39 28.19
C PRO A 41 19.74 -3.33 28.86
N ASN A 42 18.44 -3.39 28.60
CA ASN A 42 17.40 -2.66 29.34
C ASN A 42 17.54 -1.12 29.33
N ASN A 43 18.03 -0.53 28.24
CA ASN A 43 18.08 0.92 28.10
C ASN A 43 16.83 1.47 27.41
N ASN A 44 16.50 2.72 27.68
CA ASN A 44 15.38 3.44 27.07
C ASN A 44 15.90 4.62 26.24
N ILE A 45 15.58 4.62 24.94
CA ILE A 45 15.87 5.70 24.00
C ILE A 45 14.53 6.37 23.66
N ASP A 46 14.26 7.52 24.27
CA ASP A 46 12.93 8.13 24.29
C ASP A 46 12.90 9.59 23.81
N GLY A 47 12.07 9.91 22.81
CA GLY A 47 11.81 11.30 22.44
C GLY A 47 13.03 12.08 21.92
N ASN A 48 13.97 11.44 21.24
CA ASN A 48 15.17 12.08 20.69
C ASN A 48 15.01 12.43 19.20
N VAL A 49 15.80 13.38 18.72
CA VAL A 49 16.07 13.61 17.29
C VAL A 49 17.42 12.96 16.97
N ILE A 50 17.41 11.87 16.21
CA ILE A 50 18.58 11.04 15.89
C ILE A 50 18.74 11.01 14.36
N SER A 51 19.39 12.04 13.84
CA SER A 51 19.36 12.41 12.42
C SER A 51 20.70 13.01 11.99
N GLY A 52 21.02 13.01 10.70
CA GLY A 52 22.31 13.53 10.22
C GLY A 52 23.52 12.76 10.77
N ASN A 53 23.37 11.50 11.15
CA ASN A 53 24.49 10.67 11.59
C ASN A 53 25.19 10.04 10.38
N ASP A 54 26.51 9.93 10.43
CA ASP A 54 27.33 9.45 9.29
C ASP A 54 27.33 7.91 9.13
N GLU A 55 26.64 7.20 10.03
CA GLU A 55 26.38 5.76 9.96
C GLU A 55 24.90 5.48 10.32
N PHE A 56 24.59 4.75 11.38
CA PHE A 56 23.22 4.42 11.77
C PHE A 56 22.62 5.49 12.69
N GLY A 57 21.29 5.60 12.73
CA GLY A 57 20.65 6.39 13.78
C GLY A 57 20.86 5.73 15.15
N VAL A 58 20.25 4.57 15.34
CA VAL A 58 20.38 3.71 16.53
C VAL A 58 20.98 2.37 16.14
N TYR A 59 21.99 1.92 16.86
CA TYR A 59 22.62 0.62 16.67
C TYR A 59 22.63 -0.19 17.98
N LEU A 60 21.83 -1.25 18.03
CA LEU A 60 21.82 -2.25 19.09
C LEU A 60 22.70 -3.43 18.66
N LEU A 61 23.86 -3.57 19.30
CA LEU A 61 24.89 -4.52 18.88
C LEU A 61 25.22 -5.51 19.99
N GLY A 62 25.19 -6.81 19.66
CA GLY A 62 25.72 -7.87 20.50
C GLY A 62 24.67 -8.56 21.36
N VAL A 63 25.00 -9.79 21.79
CA VAL A 63 24.06 -10.75 22.38
C VAL A 63 23.44 -10.27 23.68
N ASP A 64 24.12 -9.37 24.39
CA ASP A 64 23.65 -8.82 25.66
C ASP A 64 22.92 -7.47 25.48
N SER A 65 22.77 -6.96 24.24
CA SER A 65 21.94 -5.77 23.97
C SER A 65 20.46 -6.14 23.90
N THR A 66 19.92 -6.58 25.04
CA THR A 66 18.56 -7.13 25.14
C THR A 66 17.62 -6.25 25.95
N GLY A 67 16.32 -6.34 25.70
CA GLY A 67 15.32 -5.60 26.49
C GLY A 67 15.39 -4.09 26.31
N ASN A 68 16.06 -3.57 25.28
CA ASN A 68 16.10 -2.13 25.03
C ASN A 68 14.80 -1.64 24.39
N THR A 69 14.45 -0.40 24.68
CA THR A 69 13.27 0.28 24.17
C THR A 69 13.69 1.51 23.38
N VAL A 70 13.12 1.68 22.18
CA VAL A 70 13.34 2.83 21.31
C VAL A 70 11.98 3.40 20.96
N GLN A 71 11.59 4.52 21.55
CA GLN A 71 10.21 5.04 21.50
C GLN A 71 10.17 6.55 21.29
N GLY A 72 9.14 7.03 20.58
CA GLY A 72 8.88 8.47 20.41
C GLY A 72 9.98 9.26 19.69
N ASN A 73 10.93 8.60 19.00
CA ASN A 73 12.07 9.26 18.38
C ASN A 73 11.78 9.69 16.94
N HIS A 74 12.41 10.79 16.52
CA HIS A 74 12.56 11.19 15.12
C HIS A 74 13.92 10.70 14.61
N ILE A 75 13.93 9.69 13.74
CA ILE A 75 15.16 9.02 13.26
C ILE A 75 15.30 9.21 11.75
N GLY A 76 16.21 10.09 11.33
CA GLY A 76 16.42 10.48 9.94
C GLY A 76 15.50 11.61 9.45
N THR A 77 14.76 12.25 10.36
CA THR A 77 13.90 13.42 10.09
C THR A 77 14.25 14.58 11.01
N ASP A 78 13.72 15.76 10.71
CA ASP A 78 13.84 16.92 11.60
C ASP A 78 13.05 16.73 12.90
N ALA A 79 13.19 17.67 13.84
CA ALA A 79 12.47 17.63 15.12
C ALA A 79 10.95 17.64 15.03
N THR A 80 10.38 17.97 13.87
CA THR A 80 8.93 17.93 13.62
C THR A 80 8.50 16.61 12.98
N GLY A 81 9.45 15.82 12.49
CA GLY A 81 9.22 14.63 11.67
C GLY A 81 8.61 14.93 10.30
N LEU A 82 8.69 16.18 9.81
CA LEU A 82 8.05 16.59 8.55
C LEU A 82 9.03 16.71 7.37
N ASN A 83 10.32 16.85 7.64
CA ASN A 83 11.36 16.96 6.64
C ASN A 83 12.49 15.97 6.91
N PRO A 84 13.18 15.48 5.85
CA PRO A 84 14.25 14.51 6.01
C PRO A 84 15.54 15.20 6.47
N VAL A 85 16.24 14.55 7.39
CA VAL A 85 17.62 14.85 7.83
C VAL A 85 18.30 13.49 8.00
N GLY A 86 18.39 12.76 6.89
CA GLY A 86 18.67 11.33 6.87
C GLY A 86 19.98 10.95 7.53
N ASN A 87 19.99 9.80 8.21
CA ASN A 87 21.26 9.14 8.56
C ASN A 87 21.86 8.50 7.30
N ALA A 88 23.20 8.45 7.20
CA ALA A 88 23.88 7.88 6.04
C ALA A 88 23.71 6.35 5.90
N GLY A 89 23.34 5.69 6.99
CA GLY A 89 23.01 4.27 7.09
C GLY A 89 21.51 4.04 7.26
N SER A 90 21.16 2.93 7.93
CA SER A 90 19.78 2.63 8.32
C SER A 90 19.38 3.43 9.57
N GLY A 91 18.08 3.66 9.75
CA GLY A 91 17.56 4.36 10.93
C GLY A 91 17.86 3.60 12.23
N VAL A 92 17.40 2.36 12.31
CA VAL A 92 17.64 1.46 13.44
C VAL A 92 18.25 0.15 12.96
N VAL A 93 19.35 -0.28 13.58
CA VAL A 93 19.98 -1.58 13.34
C VAL A 93 20.00 -2.40 14.61
N ILE A 94 19.53 -3.65 14.52
CA ILE A 94 19.61 -4.65 15.59
C ILE A 94 20.46 -5.81 15.07
N SER A 95 21.68 -5.93 15.58
CA SER A 95 22.65 -6.94 15.13
C SER A 95 22.98 -7.90 16.24
N ASN A 96 22.56 -9.16 16.07
CA ASN A 96 22.81 -10.23 17.03
C ASN A 96 22.31 -9.90 18.45
N ALA A 97 21.15 -9.25 18.55
CA ALA A 97 20.59 -8.70 19.78
C ALA A 97 19.08 -9.00 19.86
N SER A 98 18.58 -9.40 21.02
CA SER A 98 17.22 -9.97 21.16
C SER A 98 16.30 -9.20 22.10
N GLN A 99 14.99 -9.43 21.99
CA GLN A 99 13.99 -8.89 22.93
C GLN A 99 13.95 -7.36 23.02
N ASN A 100 14.27 -6.66 21.93
CA ASN A 100 14.19 -5.20 21.89
C ASN A 100 12.83 -4.75 21.31
N LEU A 101 12.33 -3.61 21.79
CA LEU A 101 11.10 -2.99 21.32
C LEU A 101 11.42 -1.67 20.61
N ILE A 102 11.03 -1.59 19.33
CA ILE A 102 11.09 -0.38 18.52
C ILE A 102 9.67 0.12 18.32
N GLY A 103 9.30 1.20 19.00
CA GLY A 103 7.99 1.81 18.98
C GLY A 103 7.08 1.29 20.10
N GLY A 104 5.79 1.16 19.84
CA GLY A 104 4.80 0.70 20.82
C GLY A 104 3.37 0.99 20.38
N THR A 105 2.40 0.75 21.27
CA THR A 105 0.98 0.82 20.95
C THR A 105 0.34 2.20 21.03
N THR A 106 1.04 3.20 21.59
CA THR A 106 0.51 4.55 21.76
C THR A 106 1.15 5.53 20.77
N PRO A 107 0.45 6.62 20.40
CA PRO A 107 1.03 7.67 19.56
C PRO A 107 2.34 8.25 20.10
N GLU A 108 2.52 8.34 21.42
CA GLU A 108 3.73 8.86 22.05
C GLU A 108 4.91 7.90 21.92
N SER A 109 4.65 6.58 21.91
CA SER A 109 5.70 5.57 21.74
C SER A 109 6.17 5.41 20.29
N ARG A 110 5.44 5.98 19.32
CA ARG A 110 5.71 5.87 17.88
C ARG A 110 7.01 6.57 17.49
N ASN A 111 7.92 5.84 16.86
CA ASN A 111 9.03 6.49 16.16
C ASN A 111 8.62 6.91 14.74
N VAL A 112 9.25 7.96 14.24
CA VAL A 112 9.25 8.34 12.82
C VAL A 112 10.63 7.99 12.26
N ILE A 113 10.71 6.92 11.46
CA ILE A 113 11.95 6.32 10.95
C ILE A 113 11.98 6.45 9.42
N SER A 114 12.45 7.60 8.95
CA SER A 114 12.22 8.05 7.57
C SER A 114 13.41 8.83 7.05
N GLY A 115 13.55 8.95 5.73
CA GLY A 115 14.60 9.72 5.08
C GLY A 115 16.01 9.16 5.23
N ASN A 116 16.19 7.96 5.80
CA ASN A 116 17.50 7.34 5.97
C ASN A 116 18.04 6.85 4.62
N LEU A 117 19.37 6.91 4.43
CA LEU A 117 19.99 6.57 3.15
C LEU A 117 20.14 5.04 2.92
N ARG A 118 19.71 4.22 3.88
CA ARG A 118 19.51 2.78 3.71
C ARG A 118 18.07 2.37 4.07
N SER A 119 17.89 1.36 4.92
CA SER A 119 16.56 0.89 5.34
C SER A 119 16.08 1.64 6.59
N GLY A 120 14.78 1.62 6.86
CA GLY A 120 14.26 2.17 8.12
C GLY A 120 14.76 1.38 9.33
N VAL A 121 14.35 0.12 9.41
CA VAL A 121 14.76 -0.82 10.48
C VAL A 121 15.44 -2.04 9.87
N TYR A 122 16.55 -2.48 10.46
CA TYR A 122 17.33 -3.63 9.97
C TYR A 122 17.70 -4.59 11.09
N LEU A 123 17.08 -5.77 11.09
CA LEU A 123 17.37 -6.88 11.99
C LEU A 123 18.29 -7.86 11.26
N ILE A 124 19.48 -8.10 11.81
CA ILE A 124 20.51 -8.88 11.12
C ILE A 124 21.20 -9.88 12.04
N ARG A 125 21.49 -11.05 11.46
CA ARG A 125 22.16 -12.21 12.08
C ARG A 125 21.23 -13.02 12.98
N ASP A 126 21.64 -14.25 13.23
CA ASP A 126 20.87 -15.29 13.91
C ASP A 126 20.50 -14.97 15.36
N GLY A 127 21.29 -14.15 16.08
CA GLY A 127 20.90 -13.69 17.42
C GLY A 127 19.94 -12.50 17.45
N ALA A 128 19.55 -11.92 16.31
CA ALA A 128 18.54 -10.87 16.28
C ALA A 128 17.12 -11.43 16.38
N THR A 129 16.75 -11.96 17.55
CA THR A 129 15.51 -12.72 17.77
C THR A 129 14.56 -12.05 18.76
N ALA A 130 13.27 -12.40 18.71
CA ALA A 130 12.27 -11.90 19.65
C ALA A 130 12.18 -10.36 19.72
N ASN A 131 12.61 -9.65 18.67
CA ASN A 131 12.47 -8.20 18.60
C ASN A 131 11.08 -7.84 18.07
N ARG A 132 10.56 -6.71 18.55
CA ARG A 132 9.23 -6.20 18.21
C ARG A 132 9.37 -4.82 17.60
N VAL A 133 8.87 -4.66 16.38
CA VAL A 133 8.82 -3.37 15.67
C VAL A 133 7.35 -3.01 15.55
N GLU A 134 6.87 -2.04 16.34
CA GLU A 134 5.44 -1.80 16.55
C GLU A 134 5.05 -0.33 16.48
N GLY A 135 3.94 -0.05 15.81
CA GLY A 135 3.27 1.25 15.83
C GLY A 135 4.10 2.40 15.27
N ASN A 136 5.16 2.11 14.49
CA ASN A 136 6.06 3.10 13.93
C ASN A 136 5.52 3.69 12.62
N TYR A 137 6.00 4.88 12.27
CA TYR A 137 5.93 5.44 10.92
C TYR A 137 7.27 5.26 10.24
N ILE A 138 7.29 4.55 9.11
CA ILE A 138 8.52 4.15 8.40
C ILE A 138 8.42 4.55 6.93
N GLY A 139 9.27 5.49 6.50
CA GLY A 139 9.25 6.04 5.14
C GLY A 139 8.14 7.07 4.88
N THR A 140 7.48 7.54 5.94
CA THR A 140 6.48 8.61 5.90
C THR A 140 6.75 9.63 7.00
N ASN A 141 6.12 10.80 6.92
CA ASN A 141 6.26 11.84 7.93
C ASN A 141 5.49 11.54 9.23
N ALA A 142 5.63 12.41 10.22
CA ALA A 142 4.94 12.31 11.51
C ALA A 142 3.40 12.31 11.43
N THR A 143 2.80 12.66 10.29
CA THR A 143 1.35 12.57 10.05
C THR A 143 0.94 11.34 9.24
N GLY A 144 1.89 10.55 8.75
CA GLY A 144 1.63 9.38 7.92
C GLY A 144 1.26 9.68 6.47
N THR A 145 1.35 10.93 6.01
CA THR A 145 0.77 11.38 4.72
C THR A 145 1.77 11.87 3.68
N LYS A 146 2.99 12.26 4.07
CA LYS A 146 4.01 12.76 3.16
C LYS A 146 5.11 11.71 2.97
N ASP A 147 5.49 11.50 1.71
CA ASP A 147 6.65 10.70 1.33
C ASP A 147 7.93 11.27 1.97
N LEU A 148 8.53 10.45 2.84
CA LEU A 148 9.88 10.61 3.36
C LEU A 148 10.58 9.24 3.31
N GLY A 149 10.43 8.53 2.20
CA GLY A 149 10.91 7.17 2.01
C GLY A 149 12.35 6.96 2.47
N ASN A 150 12.61 5.81 3.10
CA ASN A 150 13.99 5.35 3.24
C ASN A 150 14.49 4.87 1.87
N ARG A 151 15.79 5.00 1.61
CA ARG A 151 16.35 4.72 0.27
C ARG A 151 16.24 3.26 -0.15
N LEU A 152 16.21 2.33 0.81
CA LEU A 152 16.04 0.89 0.59
C LEU A 152 14.66 0.44 1.09
N SER A 153 14.55 -0.66 1.84
CA SER A 153 13.28 -1.15 2.38
C SER A 153 12.87 -0.44 3.66
N GLY A 154 11.58 -0.51 4.01
CA GLY A 154 11.11 -0.03 5.31
C GLY A 154 11.71 -0.85 6.45
N VAL A 155 11.48 -2.15 6.43
CA VAL A 155 12.04 -3.12 7.37
C VAL A 155 12.78 -4.22 6.61
N VAL A 156 13.95 -4.62 7.11
CA VAL A 156 14.68 -5.79 6.63
C VAL A 156 14.94 -6.74 7.79
N ILE A 157 14.62 -8.00 7.62
CA ILE A 157 14.99 -9.11 8.48
C ILE A 157 15.95 -9.99 7.69
N GLN A 158 17.20 -10.14 8.13
CA GLN A 158 18.19 -10.93 7.41
C GLN A 158 18.89 -11.94 8.32
N GLY A 159 18.64 -13.22 8.06
CA GLY A 159 19.19 -14.34 8.83
C GLY A 159 18.74 -14.35 10.29
N ALA A 160 17.61 -13.70 10.61
CA ALA A 160 17.11 -13.46 11.94
C ALA A 160 15.70 -14.06 12.09
N ALA A 161 15.44 -14.77 13.19
CA ALA A 161 14.21 -15.54 13.39
C ALA A 161 13.37 -15.01 14.56
N ASN A 162 12.10 -15.42 14.64
CA ASN A 162 11.23 -15.15 15.80
C ASN A 162 11.02 -13.65 16.10
N ASN A 163 10.97 -12.78 15.08
CA ASN A 163 10.67 -11.36 15.29
C ASN A 163 9.21 -11.05 14.97
N THR A 164 8.70 -9.94 15.51
CA THR A 164 7.34 -9.46 15.22
C THR A 164 7.41 -8.07 14.62
N ILE A 165 6.89 -7.92 13.41
CA ILE A 165 6.69 -6.62 12.75
C ILE A 165 5.20 -6.33 12.78
N GLY A 166 4.81 -5.38 13.62
CA GLY A 166 3.41 -5.11 13.93
C GLY A 166 2.93 -5.95 15.12
N GLY A 167 1.70 -6.44 15.06
CA GLY A 167 1.14 -7.31 16.09
C GLY A 167 -0.38 -7.43 16.05
N THR A 168 -0.92 -8.29 16.92
CA THR A 168 -2.37 -8.56 17.01
C THR A 168 -3.08 -7.66 18.03
N VAL A 169 -2.35 -6.77 18.71
CA VAL A 169 -2.93 -5.78 19.62
C VAL A 169 -3.16 -4.47 18.87
N SER A 170 -4.29 -3.81 19.10
CA SER A 170 -4.57 -2.50 18.47
C SER A 170 -3.42 -1.50 18.75
N GLY A 171 -3.03 -0.75 17.71
CA GLY A 171 -1.91 0.19 17.77
C GLY A 171 -0.53 -0.41 17.50
N THR A 172 -0.38 -1.74 17.43
CA THR A 172 0.93 -2.36 17.11
C THR A 172 1.28 -2.32 15.63
N GLY A 173 0.31 -2.26 14.71
CA GLY A 173 0.57 -2.19 13.27
C GLY A 173 1.41 -0.95 12.88
N ASN A 174 2.50 -1.16 12.13
CA ASN A 174 3.31 -0.06 11.61
C ASN A 174 2.66 0.53 10.35
N THR A 175 2.92 1.80 10.07
CA THR A 175 2.67 2.42 8.76
C THR A 175 3.99 2.48 7.98
N ILE A 176 4.09 1.70 6.91
CA ILE A 176 5.31 1.49 6.12
C ILE A 176 5.04 1.92 4.68
N ALA A 177 5.57 3.08 4.29
CA ALA A 177 5.24 3.65 2.99
C ALA A 177 6.44 4.28 2.29
N ASN A 178 6.34 4.39 0.97
CA ASN A 178 7.25 5.15 0.10
C ASN A 178 8.72 4.73 0.13
N ASN A 179 9.04 3.54 0.63
CA ASN A 179 10.43 3.08 0.68
C ASN A 179 10.93 2.70 -0.73
N GLY A 180 12.23 2.89 -0.97
CA GLY A 180 12.85 2.71 -2.28
C GLY A 180 12.93 1.26 -2.78
N LEU A 181 12.60 0.27 -1.95
CA LEU A 181 12.43 -1.14 -2.29
C LEU A 181 11.10 -1.66 -1.70
N SER A 182 11.01 -2.93 -1.31
CA SER A 182 9.83 -3.52 -0.67
C SER A 182 9.60 -2.95 0.73
N GLY A 183 8.34 -2.92 1.19
CA GLY A 183 7.99 -2.44 2.53
C GLY A 183 8.70 -3.23 3.62
N ILE A 184 8.57 -4.55 3.59
CA ILE A 184 9.27 -5.50 4.46
C ILE A 184 9.98 -6.55 3.58
N ARG A 185 11.28 -6.80 3.83
CA ARG A 185 12.02 -7.93 3.24
C ARG A 185 12.44 -8.92 4.30
N VAL A 186 12.27 -10.22 4.02
CA VAL A 186 12.76 -11.31 4.88
C VAL A 186 13.74 -12.15 4.08
N LEU A 187 15.01 -12.18 4.51
CA LEU A 187 16.14 -12.67 3.72
C LEU A 187 16.90 -13.76 4.47
N ASP A 188 17.52 -14.66 3.69
CA ASP A 188 18.25 -15.84 4.13
C ASP A 188 17.37 -16.94 4.75
N ASN A 189 17.66 -18.20 4.43
CA ASN A 189 16.82 -19.35 4.80
C ASN A 189 16.64 -19.57 6.31
N GLN A 190 17.44 -18.92 7.16
CA GLN A 190 17.32 -19.00 8.62
C GLN A 190 16.34 -17.96 9.19
N ALA A 191 15.86 -17.01 8.39
CA ALA A 191 14.90 -16.00 8.81
C ALA A 191 13.46 -16.54 8.83
N ILE A 192 13.23 -17.53 9.70
CA ILE A 192 11.94 -18.19 9.91
C ILE A 192 11.22 -17.65 11.15
N ASP A 193 9.94 -17.99 11.27
CA ASP A 193 9.09 -17.67 12.41
C ASP A 193 8.97 -16.15 12.66
N ASN A 194 9.09 -15.33 11.60
CA ASN A 194 8.95 -13.88 11.69
C ASN A 194 7.52 -13.44 11.37
N ALA A 195 6.77 -13.10 12.41
CA ALA A 195 5.37 -12.73 12.33
C ALA A 195 5.21 -11.29 11.85
N ILE A 196 4.41 -11.08 10.80
CA ILE A 196 4.14 -9.78 10.20
C ILE A 196 2.64 -9.52 10.27
N HIS A 197 2.20 -8.68 11.20
CA HIS A 197 0.79 -8.52 11.52
C HIS A 197 0.29 -7.09 11.44
N ARG A 198 -0.86 -6.92 10.78
CA ARG A 198 -1.66 -5.67 10.78
C ARG A 198 -0.90 -4.39 10.40
N ASN A 199 0.18 -4.53 9.64
CA ASN A 199 0.89 -3.38 9.11
C ASN A 199 0.07 -2.73 7.98
N SER A 200 0.11 -1.40 7.92
CA SER A 200 -0.34 -0.62 6.78
C SER A 200 0.85 -0.40 5.86
N ILE A 201 0.86 -1.04 4.69
CA ILE A 201 1.98 -1.07 3.76
C ILE A 201 1.50 -0.58 2.39
N VAL A 202 2.08 0.51 1.89
CA VAL A 202 1.58 1.15 0.66
C VAL A 202 2.67 1.97 -0.05
N SER A 203 2.59 2.09 -1.37
CA SER A 203 3.45 2.97 -2.18
C SER A 203 4.96 2.70 -2.04
N ASN A 204 5.36 1.53 -1.54
CA ASN A 204 6.75 1.10 -1.63
C ASN A 204 7.06 0.72 -3.08
N ILE A 205 8.29 0.94 -3.54
CA ILE A 205 8.64 0.68 -4.95
C ILE A 205 8.57 -0.83 -5.27
N GLY A 206 8.97 -1.67 -4.31
CA GLY A 206 8.86 -3.13 -4.39
C GLY A 206 7.52 -3.64 -3.88
N LEU A 207 7.46 -4.93 -3.53
CA LEU A 207 6.28 -5.54 -2.92
C LEU A 207 6.03 -4.97 -1.51
N GLY A 208 4.83 -5.19 -0.97
CA GLY A 208 4.54 -4.83 0.42
C GLY A 208 5.39 -5.67 1.39
N ILE A 209 5.39 -6.98 1.17
CA ILE A 209 6.23 -7.98 1.84
C ILE A 209 6.89 -8.80 0.74
N ASP A 210 8.18 -9.10 0.89
CA ASP A 210 9.00 -9.80 -0.10
C ASP A 210 9.92 -10.80 0.62
N LEU A 211 9.62 -12.08 0.48
CA LEU A 211 10.40 -13.18 1.03
C LEU A 211 11.50 -13.54 0.04
N ALA A 212 12.70 -13.83 0.56
CA ALA A 212 13.93 -14.05 -0.22
C ALA A 212 14.41 -12.86 -1.07
N GLY A 213 13.55 -11.86 -1.34
CA GLY A 213 13.97 -10.64 -2.02
C GLY A 213 14.16 -10.81 -3.52
N ASP A 214 13.45 -11.77 -4.10
CA ASP A 214 13.52 -12.16 -5.51
C ASP A 214 12.19 -11.98 -6.26
N GLY A 215 11.21 -11.34 -5.62
CA GLY A 215 9.90 -11.04 -6.20
C GLY A 215 8.81 -11.80 -5.49
N ALA A 216 7.64 -11.93 -6.14
CA ALA A 216 6.51 -12.58 -5.50
C ALA A 216 6.78 -14.07 -5.35
N THR A 217 6.64 -14.58 -4.12
CA THR A 217 6.74 -16.00 -3.82
C THR A 217 5.65 -16.76 -4.54
N VAL A 218 6.01 -17.87 -5.20
CA VAL A 218 5.06 -18.68 -5.96
C VAL A 218 4.21 -19.49 -5.00
N ASN A 219 2.88 -19.45 -5.18
CA ASN A 219 2.00 -20.30 -4.42
C ASN A 219 2.03 -21.73 -5.01
N ASP A 220 2.53 -22.70 -4.25
CA ASP A 220 2.74 -24.07 -4.72
C ASP A 220 1.83 -25.09 -4.01
N THR A 221 1.85 -26.34 -4.46
CA THR A 221 0.93 -27.35 -3.91
C THR A 221 1.41 -27.82 -2.54
N ASN A 222 0.56 -27.68 -1.53
CA ASN A 222 0.79 -28.05 -0.13
C ASN A 222 1.87 -27.26 0.63
N ASP A 223 2.53 -26.28 0.02
CA ASP A 223 3.53 -25.41 0.65
C ASP A 223 4.73 -26.18 1.22
N ALA A 224 5.46 -26.94 0.39
CA ALA A 224 6.57 -27.78 0.88
C ALA A 224 7.91 -27.02 0.96
N ASP A 225 7.86 -25.71 0.77
CA ASP A 225 9.04 -24.89 0.56
C ASP A 225 9.90 -24.70 1.82
N MET A 226 11.15 -24.35 1.57
CA MET A 226 12.09 -23.91 2.60
C MET A 226 12.60 -22.53 2.24
N GLY A 227 12.85 -21.71 3.25
CA GLY A 227 13.37 -20.36 3.04
C GLY A 227 12.95 -19.41 4.15
N PRO A 228 13.16 -18.10 3.95
CA PRO A 228 12.61 -17.07 4.82
C PRO A 228 11.10 -17.28 5.03
N ASN A 229 10.66 -17.32 6.28
CA ASN A 229 9.28 -17.68 6.65
C ASN A 229 8.73 -18.92 5.93
N ARG A 230 9.59 -19.91 5.66
CA ARG A 230 9.25 -21.13 4.91
C ARG A 230 8.60 -20.86 3.53
N LEU A 231 8.74 -19.64 2.99
CA LEU A 231 8.07 -19.19 1.78
C LEU A 231 6.54 -19.42 1.82
N GLN A 232 5.95 -19.28 3.02
CA GLN A 232 4.55 -19.60 3.31
C GLN A 232 3.60 -19.18 2.19
N ASN A 233 2.75 -20.11 1.78
CA ASN A 233 1.71 -19.88 0.80
C ASN A 233 0.73 -18.77 1.22
N THR A 234 0.26 -18.02 0.23
CA THR A 234 -0.76 -16.98 0.41
C THR A 234 -2.16 -17.57 0.30
N ALA A 235 -3.18 -16.77 0.64
CA ALA A 235 -4.56 -17.14 0.33
C ALA A 235 -4.79 -17.07 -1.19
N THR A 236 -5.42 -18.11 -1.74
CA THR A 236 -5.81 -18.21 -3.16
C THR A 236 -7.33 -18.26 -3.30
N THR A 237 -7.82 -18.03 -4.52
CA THR A 237 -9.26 -17.93 -4.82
C THR A 237 -9.95 -16.95 -3.87
N LEU A 238 -9.26 -15.85 -3.54
CA LEU A 238 -9.78 -14.83 -2.66
C LEU A 238 -10.84 -14.02 -3.41
N GLU A 239 -12.08 -14.14 -2.98
CA GLU A 239 -13.18 -13.31 -3.44
C GLU A 239 -13.66 -12.44 -2.27
N ILE A 240 -13.94 -11.17 -2.56
CA ILE A 240 -14.40 -10.21 -1.56
C ILE A 240 -15.63 -9.51 -2.13
N GLU A 241 -16.78 -9.72 -1.48
CA GLU A 241 -18.04 -9.08 -1.82
C GLU A 241 -18.51 -8.20 -0.67
N VAL A 242 -18.94 -6.98 -0.99
CA VAL A 242 -19.44 -6.00 -0.03
C VAL A 242 -20.92 -5.75 -0.30
N THR A 243 -21.75 -6.02 0.70
CA THR A 243 -23.17 -5.67 0.68
C THR A 243 -23.45 -4.56 1.70
N GLU A 244 -23.82 -3.37 1.21
CA GLU A 244 -24.20 -2.26 2.07
C GLU A 244 -25.69 -2.31 2.42
N THR A 245 -26.02 -2.17 3.71
CA THR A 245 -27.38 -2.03 4.21
C THR A 245 -27.44 -0.90 5.22
N GLY A 246 -27.93 0.27 4.80
CA GLY A 246 -27.99 1.46 5.65
C GLY A 246 -26.60 1.94 6.04
N THR A 247 -26.25 1.88 7.32
CA THR A 247 -24.94 2.32 7.85
C THR A 247 -23.94 1.18 8.04
N THR A 248 -24.32 -0.05 7.70
CA THR A 248 -23.49 -1.25 7.85
C THR A 248 -23.12 -1.84 6.50
N ALA A 249 -21.89 -2.31 6.37
CA ALA A 249 -21.43 -3.13 5.26
C ALA A 249 -21.15 -4.54 5.78
N LEU A 250 -21.74 -5.54 5.14
CA LEU A 250 -21.32 -6.94 5.29
C LEU A 250 -20.25 -7.20 4.24
N ILE A 251 -19.09 -7.71 4.66
CA ILE A 251 -18.05 -8.15 3.75
C ILE A 251 -17.98 -9.67 3.82
N ASP A 252 -18.23 -10.32 2.70
CA ASP A 252 -18.13 -11.75 2.50
C ASP A 252 -16.79 -12.05 1.83
N PHE A 253 -16.05 -12.98 2.43
CA PHE A 253 -14.79 -13.52 1.94
C PHE A 253 -15.00 -14.98 1.58
N GLU A 254 -14.51 -15.39 0.43
CA GLU A 254 -14.33 -16.80 0.09
C GLU A 254 -12.87 -17.00 -0.30
N TYR A 255 -12.20 -18.01 0.25
CA TYR A 255 -10.76 -18.20 0.03
C TYR A 255 -10.32 -19.63 0.36
N GLN A 256 -9.12 -20.01 -0.08
CA GLN A 256 -8.44 -21.24 0.32
C GLN A 256 -6.97 -20.96 0.63
N VAL A 257 -6.39 -21.77 1.51
CA VAL A 257 -4.94 -21.82 1.71
C VAL A 257 -4.47 -23.25 1.45
N ASP A 258 -3.56 -23.42 0.49
CA ASP A 258 -2.99 -24.71 0.09
C ASP A 258 -1.70 -25.01 0.86
N THR A 259 -1.83 -25.24 2.17
CA THR A 259 -0.70 -25.53 3.06
C THR A 259 -1.03 -26.77 3.88
N LEU A 260 -0.16 -27.79 3.88
CA LEU A 260 -0.37 -29.00 4.68
C LEU A 260 0.12 -28.85 6.13
N PRO A 261 -0.47 -29.59 7.09
CA PRO A 261 0.00 -29.60 8.48
C PRO A 261 1.44 -30.11 8.68
N ASP A 262 1.98 -30.84 7.70
CA ASP A 262 3.36 -31.30 7.72
C ASP A 262 4.36 -30.17 7.41
N ASN A 263 3.89 -29.09 6.76
CA ASN A 263 4.74 -28.00 6.30
C ASN A 263 4.55 -26.69 7.05
N ALA A 264 3.41 -26.50 7.73
CA ALA A 264 3.15 -25.34 8.58
C ALA A 264 2.43 -25.71 9.88
N THR A 265 2.58 -24.86 10.90
CA THR A 265 1.92 -25.09 12.18
C THR A 265 0.51 -24.48 12.18
N PHE A 266 -0.52 -25.29 12.38
CA PHE A 266 -1.91 -24.83 12.42
C PHE A 266 -2.37 -24.43 13.83
N PRO A 267 -3.43 -23.59 13.97
CA PRO A 267 -4.20 -22.96 12.89
C PRO A 267 -3.40 -21.84 12.20
N LEU A 268 -3.64 -21.64 10.91
CA LEU A 268 -3.14 -20.48 10.20
C LEU A 268 -4.02 -19.27 10.54
N THR A 269 -3.45 -18.08 10.54
CA THR A 269 -4.17 -16.81 10.63
C THR A 269 -4.16 -16.16 9.26
N VAL A 270 -5.34 -15.93 8.67
CA VAL A 270 -5.47 -15.19 7.41
C VAL A 270 -5.94 -13.79 7.73
N GLU A 271 -5.10 -12.79 7.45
CA GLU A 271 -5.42 -11.38 7.65
C GLU A 271 -5.82 -10.74 6.32
N PHE A 272 -6.95 -10.04 6.28
CA PHE A 272 -7.49 -9.41 5.08
C PHE A 272 -7.28 -7.90 5.12
N PHE A 273 -6.98 -7.31 3.97
CA PHE A 273 -6.63 -5.90 3.83
C PHE A 273 -7.36 -5.27 2.66
N LEU A 274 -7.73 -3.99 2.78
CA LEU A 274 -7.85 -3.12 1.60
C LEU A 274 -6.44 -2.87 1.07
N SER A 275 -6.26 -2.97 -0.24
CA SER A 275 -4.94 -2.94 -0.87
C SER A 275 -4.88 -1.97 -2.05
N ASP A 276 -3.67 -1.63 -2.49
CA ASP A 276 -3.49 -1.03 -3.81
C ASP A 276 -3.61 -2.10 -4.93
N SER A 277 -3.56 -1.65 -6.19
CA SER A 277 -3.62 -2.55 -7.34
C SER A 277 -2.45 -3.54 -7.44
N ASN A 278 -1.38 -3.33 -6.67
CA ASN A 278 -0.23 -4.23 -6.60
C ASN A 278 -0.33 -5.21 -5.41
N GLY A 279 -1.42 -5.14 -4.63
CA GLY A 279 -1.68 -6.03 -3.50
C GLY A 279 -1.04 -5.58 -2.19
N GLN A 280 -0.38 -4.41 -2.12
CA GLN A 280 0.16 -3.93 -0.85
C GLN A 280 -1.00 -3.58 0.09
N GLY A 281 -1.08 -4.25 1.23
CA GLY A 281 -2.16 -4.08 2.20
C GLY A 281 -2.09 -2.74 2.92
N ILE A 282 -2.97 -1.82 2.56
CA ILE A 282 -3.05 -0.45 3.10
C ILE A 282 -3.78 -0.43 4.43
N HIS A 283 -4.93 -1.10 4.52
CA HIS A 283 -5.78 -1.08 5.70
C HIS A 283 -6.18 -2.48 6.11
N TYR A 284 -5.76 -2.91 7.28
CA TYR A 284 -6.25 -4.15 7.89
C TYR A 284 -7.77 -4.06 8.09
N LEU A 285 -8.49 -5.07 7.61
CA LEU A 285 -9.93 -5.22 7.77
C LEU A 285 -10.26 -6.11 8.97
N THR A 286 -9.81 -7.36 8.90
CA THR A 286 -10.13 -8.42 9.87
C THR A 286 -9.19 -9.61 9.67
N ASP A 287 -9.26 -10.59 10.55
CA ASP A 287 -8.61 -11.89 10.39
C ASP A 287 -9.58 -13.06 10.56
N ASN A 288 -9.19 -14.23 10.06
CA ASN A 288 -9.88 -15.48 10.29
C ASN A 288 -8.88 -16.64 10.52
N LEU A 289 -9.17 -17.50 11.49
CA LEU A 289 -8.38 -18.70 11.74
C LEU A 289 -8.73 -19.78 10.71
N TYR A 290 -7.74 -20.31 10.01
CA TYR A 290 -7.86 -21.39 9.05
C TYR A 290 -7.28 -22.68 9.64
N SER A 291 -8.14 -23.68 9.82
CA SER A 291 -7.83 -24.95 10.49
C SER A 291 -7.51 -26.06 9.49
N THR A 292 -7.03 -27.19 10.00
CA THR A 292 -6.81 -28.39 9.17
C THR A 292 -8.10 -28.96 8.58
N THR A 293 -9.25 -28.67 9.19
CA THR A 293 -10.55 -29.08 8.64
C THR A 293 -10.92 -28.24 7.42
N ASP A 294 -10.65 -26.94 7.46
CA ASP A 294 -10.91 -26.00 6.36
C ASP A 294 -10.14 -26.42 5.09
N GLN A 295 -8.90 -26.90 5.26
CA GLN A 295 -8.08 -27.40 4.15
C GLN A 295 -8.76 -28.55 3.36
N THR A 296 -9.55 -29.40 4.03
CA THR A 296 -10.13 -30.60 3.42
C THR A 296 -11.47 -30.37 2.71
N VAL A 297 -12.12 -29.23 2.95
CA VAL A 297 -13.47 -28.94 2.44
C VAL A 297 -13.48 -28.07 1.18
N GLY A 298 -12.34 -27.48 0.80
CA GLY A 298 -12.23 -26.60 -0.36
C GLY A 298 -12.24 -25.12 0.05
N LEU A 299 -13.04 -24.31 -0.66
CA LEU A 299 -13.18 -22.88 -0.35
C LEU A 299 -13.84 -22.68 1.01
N LYS A 300 -13.30 -21.74 1.79
CA LYS A 300 -13.79 -21.37 3.10
C LYS A 300 -14.54 -20.03 3.02
N PRO A 301 -15.85 -20.01 3.30
CA PRO A 301 -16.59 -18.77 3.45
C PRO A 301 -16.35 -18.14 4.84
N PHE A 302 -16.27 -16.82 4.89
CA PHE A 302 -16.19 -16.04 6.10
C PHE A 302 -16.85 -14.67 5.90
N SER A 303 -17.68 -14.23 6.84
CA SER A 303 -18.37 -12.94 6.73
C SER A 303 -18.08 -12.08 7.94
N GLN A 304 -17.85 -10.79 7.74
CA GLN A 304 -17.64 -9.82 8.81
C GLN A 304 -18.41 -8.52 8.53
N SER A 305 -19.11 -8.01 9.54
CA SER A 305 -19.83 -6.73 9.44
C SER A 305 -19.00 -5.57 9.95
N PHE A 306 -19.10 -4.43 9.26
CA PHE A 306 -18.45 -3.17 9.58
C PHE A 306 -19.42 -2.00 9.49
N LEU A 307 -19.04 -0.86 10.07
CA LEU A 307 -19.73 0.40 9.84
C LEU A 307 -19.19 1.04 8.55
N VAL A 308 -20.06 1.50 7.67
CA VAL A 308 -19.63 2.17 6.42
C VAL A 308 -18.79 3.42 6.74
N SER A 309 -19.11 4.12 7.82
CA SER A 309 -18.34 5.29 8.27
C SER A 309 -16.91 5.00 8.74
N SER A 310 -16.56 3.73 9.01
CA SER A 310 -15.19 3.36 9.42
C SER A 310 -14.27 3.01 8.25
N PHE A 311 -14.80 2.86 7.02
CA PHE A 311 -14.01 2.50 5.85
C PHE A 311 -14.42 3.34 4.64
N PRO A 312 -13.54 4.23 4.14
CA PRO A 312 -13.68 4.71 2.78
C PRO A 312 -13.28 3.55 1.84
N PHE A 313 -14.23 2.99 1.09
CA PHE A 313 -13.98 1.93 0.09
C PHE A 313 -13.19 2.41 -1.16
N THR A 314 -12.34 3.40 -0.98
CA THR A 314 -11.41 3.92 -1.98
C THR A 314 -10.00 3.43 -1.66
N PRO A 315 -9.84 2.11 -1.51
CA PRO A 315 -9.35 1.30 -2.64
C PRO A 315 -10.34 0.23 -3.11
N GLU A 316 -10.35 -0.02 -4.42
CA GLU A 316 -11.18 -1.03 -5.08
C GLU A 316 -10.62 -2.46 -4.95
N TYR A 317 -9.47 -2.63 -4.28
CA TYR A 317 -8.78 -3.90 -4.17
C TYR A 317 -8.68 -4.39 -2.73
N GLY A 318 -8.66 -5.71 -2.59
CA GLY A 318 -8.25 -6.38 -1.36
C GLY A 318 -7.11 -7.36 -1.59
N SER A 319 -6.42 -7.71 -0.51
CA SER A 319 -5.41 -8.76 -0.47
C SER A 319 -5.40 -9.41 0.90
N ALA A 320 -4.67 -10.51 1.05
CA ALA A 320 -4.52 -11.21 2.32
C ALA A 320 -3.08 -11.65 2.58
N THR A 321 -2.72 -11.78 3.85
CA THR A 321 -1.53 -12.53 4.29
C THR A 321 -1.96 -13.77 5.05
N VAL A 322 -1.12 -14.79 5.06
CA VAL A 322 -1.29 -16.02 5.83
C VAL A 322 -0.11 -16.12 6.79
N THR A 323 -0.39 -16.37 8.07
CA THR A 323 0.64 -16.61 9.08
C THR A 323 0.38 -17.93 9.78
N ASP A 324 1.36 -18.83 9.78
CA ASP A 324 1.25 -20.05 10.57
C ASP A 324 1.39 -19.77 12.08
N ALA A 325 1.01 -20.73 12.92
CA ALA A 325 1.08 -20.59 14.38
C ALA A 325 2.51 -20.56 14.94
N ALA A 326 3.54 -20.83 14.12
CA ALA A 326 4.93 -20.63 14.48
C ALA A 326 5.40 -19.19 14.18
N GLY A 327 4.63 -18.42 13.40
CA GLY A 327 4.90 -17.02 13.06
C GLY A 327 5.43 -16.83 11.65
N ASN A 328 5.38 -17.83 10.76
CA ASN A 328 5.83 -17.68 9.38
C ASN A 328 4.73 -16.98 8.57
N THR A 329 4.91 -15.68 8.31
CA THR A 329 3.99 -14.89 7.48
C THR A 329 4.39 -14.92 6.02
N SER A 330 3.41 -15.17 5.15
CA SER A 330 3.49 -15.07 3.70
C SER A 330 3.67 -13.63 3.23
N GLU A 331 3.91 -13.46 1.94
CA GLU A 331 3.69 -12.18 1.27
C GLU A 331 2.19 -11.84 1.20
N PHE A 332 1.85 -10.69 0.64
CA PHE A 332 0.45 -10.43 0.29
C PHE A 332 0.04 -11.30 -0.91
N SER A 333 -1.19 -11.80 -0.89
CA SER A 333 -1.83 -12.40 -2.06
C SER A 333 -1.90 -11.39 -3.21
N SER A 334 -2.18 -11.90 -4.42
CA SER A 334 -2.55 -11.03 -5.54
C SER A 334 -3.72 -10.11 -5.15
N ALA A 335 -3.71 -8.88 -5.66
CA ALA A 335 -4.82 -7.96 -5.49
C ALA A 335 -6.07 -8.50 -6.18
N VAL A 336 -7.20 -8.47 -5.49
CA VAL A 336 -8.50 -8.86 -6.03
C VAL A 336 -9.44 -7.67 -5.98
N LEU A 337 -10.26 -7.50 -7.02
CA LEU A 337 -11.27 -6.46 -7.02
C LEU A 337 -12.34 -6.77 -5.98
N ILE A 338 -12.72 -5.75 -5.22
CA ILE A 338 -13.82 -5.82 -4.27
C ILE A 338 -15.12 -5.62 -5.06
N ALA A 339 -16.00 -6.62 -5.03
CA ALA A 339 -17.32 -6.54 -5.65
C ALA A 339 -18.29 -5.82 -4.72
N PHE A 340 -19.15 -4.95 -5.26
CA PHE A 340 -20.20 -4.27 -4.49
C PHE A 340 -21.58 -4.77 -4.95
N GLY A 341 -22.28 -5.46 -4.05
CA GLY A 341 -23.65 -5.91 -4.28
C GLY A 341 -24.63 -4.73 -4.24
N SER A 342 -25.46 -4.57 -5.27
CA SER A 342 -26.50 -3.54 -5.26
C SER A 342 -27.55 -3.86 -4.21
N GLY A 343 -27.59 -3.12 -3.11
CA GLY A 343 -28.58 -3.26 -2.05
C GLY A 343 -30.00 -3.02 -2.55
N GLY A 344 -30.67 -4.08 -2.99
CA GLY A 344 -32.06 -4.09 -3.40
C GLY A 344 -32.68 -5.44 -3.08
N SER A 345 -33.69 -5.44 -2.22
CA SER A 345 -34.43 -6.63 -1.78
C SER A 345 -34.79 -7.57 -2.93
N SER A 346 -34.28 -8.80 -2.92
CA SER A 346 -34.86 -9.90 -3.67
C SER A 346 -35.03 -11.13 -2.79
N GLU A 347 -36.29 -11.52 -2.62
CA GLU A 347 -36.77 -12.84 -2.19
C GLU A 347 -35.95 -14.00 -2.78
N PRO A 348 -35.97 -15.20 -2.17
CA PRO A 348 -35.08 -16.29 -2.55
C PRO A 348 -35.33 -16.71 -4.01
N LEU A 349 -34.26 -16.79 -4.80
CA LEU A 349 -34.28 -17.28 -6.18
C LEU A 349 -34.78 -18.73 -6.22
N ALA A 350 -36.05 -18.89 -6.60
CA ALA A 350 -36.54 -20.12 -7.18
C ALA A 350 -35.87 -20.32 -8.55
N ALA A 351 -35.29 -21.50 -8.74
CA ALA A 351 -34.59 -21.91 -9.96
C ALA A 351 -35.41 -21.61 -11.23
N LEU A 352 -34.86 -20.78 -12.11
CA LEU A 352 -35.32 -20.65 -13.49
C LEU A 352 -34.12 -20.74 -14.44
N SER A 353 -34.30 -21.63 -15.42
CA SER A 353 -33.37 -22.01 -16.48
C SER A 353 -32.97 -20.81 -17.37
N PRO A 354 -31.85 -20.88 -18.12
CA PRO A 354 -31.26 -19.72 -18.76
C PRO A 354 -32.11 -19.20 -19.93
N THR A 355 -32.52 -17.95 -19.85
CA THR A 355 -33.04 -17.16 -20.98
C THR A 355 -31.95 -16.23 -21.53
N PRO A 356 -31.97 -15.90 -22.84
CA PRO A 356 -30.83 -15.33 -23.55
C PRO A 356 -30.53 -13.87 -23.14
N ALA A 357 -29.25 -13.50 -23.19
CA ALA A 357 -28.72 -12.19 -22.85
C ALA A 357 -29.54 -11.04 -23.45
N ALA A 358 -30.01 -10.12 -22.60
CA ALA A 358 -30.63 -8.89 -23.02
C ALA A 358 -29.60 -7.99 -23.73
N ALA A 359 -30.03 -7.33 -24.81
CA ALA A 359 -29.22 -6.38 -25.55
C ALA A 359 -28.86 -5.19 -24.65
N HIS A 360 -27.56 -5.01 -24.42
CA HIS A 360 -26.99 -3.88 -23.70
C HIS A 360 -26.90 -2.66 -24.63
N ASP A 361 -27.08 -1.43 -24.11
CA ASP A 361 -27.07 -0.19 -24.90
C ASP A 361 -25.66 0.08 -25.42
N PRO A 362 -25.41 0.10 -26.74
CA PRO A 362 -24.07 0.26 -27.30
C PRO A 362 -23.34 1.53 -26.84
N LEU A 363 -24.07 2.55 -26.35
CA LEU A 363 -23.51 3.81 -25.87
C LEU A 363 -22.92 3.74 -24.45
N ASP A 364 -23.24 2.71 -23.68
CA ASP A 364 -22.73 2.48 -22.32
C ASP A 364 -21.49 1.55 -22.38
N VAL A 365 -20.38 2.11 -22.85
CA VAL A 365 -19.19 1.33 -23.21
C VAL A 365 -18.54 0.61 -22.02
N ASN A 366 -18.84 1.04 -20.79
CA ASN A 366 -18.38 0.40 -19.54
C ASN A 366 -19.44 -0.52 -18.88
N ARG A 367 -20.62 -0.65 -19.49
CA ARG A 367 -21.73 -1.52 -19.07
C ARG A 367 -22.24 -1.27 -17.65
N ASN A 368 -22.19 -0.03 -17.18
CA ASN A 368 -22.67 0.35 -15.85
C ASN A 368 -24.19 0.64 -15.80
N GLY A 369 -24.89 0.55 -16.93
CA GLY A 369 -26.31 0.81 -17.09
C GLY A 369 -26.67 2.29 -17.33
N SER A 370 -25.69 3.18 -17.48
CA SER A 370 -25.88 4.63 -17.63
C SER A 370 -24.92 5.25 -18.65
N ILE A 371 -25.45 6.05 -19.58
CA ILE A 371 -24.63 6.74 -20.59
C ILE A 371 -24.16 8.08 -20.04
N THR A 372 -22.85 8.23 -19.83
CA THR A 372 -22.22 9.39 -19.19
C THR A 372 -21.03 9.92 -19.98
N ALA A 373 -20.45 11.05 -19.56
CA ALA A 373 -19.22 11.58 -20.15
C ALA A 373 -18.02 10.62 -19.99
N ILE A 374 -18.08 9.69 -19.02
CA ILE A 374 -17.05 8.66 -18.81
C ILE A 374 -17.04 7.68 -19.98
N ASP A 375 -18.20 7.36 -20.55
CA ASP A 375 -18.31 6.47 -21.70
C ASP A 375 -17.66 7.09 -22.94
N ALA A 376 -17.82 8.40 -23.15
CA ALA A 376 -17.14 9.13 -24.21
C ALA A 376 -15.61 9.18 -23.98
N LEU A 377 -15.18 9.36 -22.73
CA LEU A 377 -13.76 9.43 -22.38
C LEU A 377 -13.04 8.11 -22.62
N LEU A 378 -13.71 6.97 -22.40
CA LEU A 378 -13.17 5.64 -22.69
C LEU A 378 -12.91 5.43 -24.19
N VAL A 379 -13.78 5.95 -25.05
CA VAL A 379 -13.58 5.94 -26.50
C VAL A 379 -12.43 6.89 -26.89
N ILE A 380 -12.37 8.10 -26.33
CA ILE A 380 -11.31 9.08 -26.61
C ILE A 380 -9.92 8.57 -26.20
N ASN A 381 -9.81 7.95 -25.03
CA ASN A 381 -8.56 7.37 -24.56
C ASN A 381 -8.11 6.21 -25.45
N ALA A 382 -9.05 5.40 -25.95
CA ALA A 382 -8.76 4.35 -26.93
C ALA A 382 -8.27 4.91 -28.27
N LEU A 383 -8.76 6.08 -28.71
CA LEU A 383 -8.26 6.76 -29.91
C LEU A 383 -6.85 7.34 -29.75
N ASN A 384 -6.51 7.80 -28.53
CA ASN A 384 -5.22 8.41 -28.23
C ASN A 384 -4.11 7.38 -27.99
N ALA A 385 -4.45 6.12 -27.71
CA ALA A 385 -3.52 5.00 -27.67
C ALA A 385 -3.19 4.53 -29.11
N LYS A 386 -2.24 5.19 -29.78
CA LYS A 386 -1.82 4.85 -31.16
C LYS A 386 -1.27 3.41 -31.26
N ASP A 387 -2.03 2.52 -31.92
CA ASP A 387 -1.58 1.39 -32.80
C ASP A 387 -2.58 0.18 -32.90
N ALA A 388 -3.89 0.35 -32.70
CA ALA A 388 -4.85 -0.77 -32.74
C ALA A 388 -5.66 -0.93 -34.05
N GLN A 389 -5.07 -0.69 -35.23
CA GLN A 389 -5.69 -1.14 -36.49
C GLN A 389 -5.43 -2.62 -36.85
N GLN A 390 -4.72 -3.40 -36.04
CA GLN A 390 -4.51 -4.83 -36.30
C GLN A 390 -4.43 -5.68 -35.02
N ALA A 391 -5.59 -5.98 -34.41
CA ALA A 391 -5.78 -7.20 -33.62
C ALA A 391 -7.28 -7.52 -33.44
N LYS A 392 -7.88 -8.23 -34.41
CA LYS A 392 -8.93 -9.23 -34.13
C LYS A 392 -8.17 -10.48 -33.67
N SER A 393 -8.42 -11.19 -32.59
CA SER A 393 -9.55 -11.49 -31.69
C SER A 393 -8.91 -12.16 -30.44
N ALA A 394 -9.44 -12.27 -29.23
CA ALA A 394 -10.78 -12.23 -28.68
C ALA A 394 -10.65 -11.90 -27.19
N ASP A 395 -11.08 -10.70 -26.77
CA ASP A 395 -11.86 -10.44 -25.54
C ASP A 395 -12.10 -8.91 -25.47
N ASP A 396 -13.35 -8.55 -25.67
CA ASP A 396 -14.13 -7.30 -25.55
C ASP A 396 -13.55 -5.86 -25.57
N SER A 397 -12.26 -5.60 -25.83
CA SER A 397 -11.72 -4.22 -25.66
C SER A 397 -12.00 -3.23 -26.80
N GLY A 398 -12.56 -3.69 -27.93
CA GLY A 398 -12.87 -2.85 -29.10
C GLY A 398 -14.35 -2.85 -29.53
N ALA A 399 -15.10 -3.91 -29.22
CA ALA A 399 -16.49 -4.05 -29.65
C ALA A 399 -17.47 -3.21 -28.81
N SER A 400 -17.19 -3.00 -27.52
CA SER A 400 -18.01 -2.09 -26.70
C SER A 400 -17.80 -0.61 -27.02
N ARG A 401 -16.72 -0.26 -27.74
CA ARG A 401 -16.31 1.13 -28.04
C ARG A 401 -16.66 1.57 -29.46
N ASP A 402 -17.02 0.63 -30.34
CA ASP A 402 -17.64 0.89 -31.65
C ASP A 402 -19.16 0.99 -31.45
N VAL A 403 -19.60 2.14 -30.98
CA VAL A 403 -20.99 2.34 -30.56
C VAL A 403 -21.92 2.55 -31.76
N ASN A 404 -21.37 2.88 -32.94
CA ASN A 404 -22.13 3.05 -34.17
C ASN A 404 -22.20 1.77 -35.03
N GLY A 405 -21.38 0.76 -34.71
CA GLY A 405 -21.40 -0.57 -35.32
C GLY A 405 -20.80 -0.65 -36.72
N ASP A 406 -19.96 0.31 -37.13
CA ASP A 406 -19.32 0.34 -38.45
C ASP A 406 -18.06 -0.54 -38.55
N GLY A 407 -17.67 -1.16 -37.43
CA GLY A 407 -16.51 -2.03 -37.30
C GLY A 407 -15.21 -1.29 -37.02
N ARG A 408 -15.25 0.01 -36.70
CA ARG A 408 -14.08 0.84 -36.39
C ARG A 408 -14.35 1.77 -35.20
N VAL A 409 -13.41 1.82 -34.26
CA VAL A 409 -13.43 2.85 -33.19
C VAL A 409 -12.83 4.15 -33.74
N THR A 410 -13.65 5.18 -33.89
CA THR A 410 -13.28 6.49 -34.46
C THR A 410 -13.74 7.63 -33.56
N ALA A 411 -13.34 8.86 -33.88
CA ALA A 411 -13.85 10.05 -33.19
C ALA A 411 -15.37 10.21 -33.32
N LEU A 412 -16.00 9.55 -34.31
CA LEU A 412 -17.45 9.55 -34.48
C LEU A 412 -18.14 8.80 -33.33
N ASP A 413 -17.55 7.70 -32.84
CA ASP A 413 -18.11 6.90 -31.73
C ASP A 413 -18.14 7.70 -30.43
N ALA A 414 -17.08 8.45 -30.14
CA ALA A 414 -17.04 9.36 -28.99
C ALA A 414 -18.08 10.48 -29.14
N LEU A 415 -18.27 11.02 -30.36
CA LEU A 415 -19.19 12.11 -30.61
C LEU A 415 -20.66 11.69 -30.44
N VAL A 416 -21.02 10.45 -30.77
CA VAL A 416 -22.37 9.92 -30.57
C VAL A 416 -22.72 9.88 -29.07
N ILE A 417 -21.79 9.44 -28.22
CA ILE A 417 -21.97 9.42 -26.76
C ILE A 417 -22.08 10.85 -26.20
N ILE A 418 -21.19 11.76 -26.63
CA ILE A 418 -21.20 13.17 -26.17
C ILE A 418 -22.54 13.85 -26.51
N ASN A 419 -23.05 13.65 -27.73
CA ASN A 419 -24.35 14.21 -28.12
C ASN A 419 -25.49 13.64 -27.26
N ARG A 420 -25.47 12.32 -26.98
CA ARG A 420 -26.48 11.67 -26.14
C ARG A 420 -26.47 12.18 -24.70
N VAL A 421 -25.29 12.41 -24.12
CA VAL A 421 -25.14 12.99 -22.78
C VAL A 421 -25.67 14.43 -22.76
N ASN A 422 -25.34 15.24 -23.77
CA ASN A 422 -25.81 16.62 -23.88
C ASN A 422 -27.33 16.75 -24.13
N GLU A 423 -27.95 15.76 -24.77
CA GLU A 423 -29.41 15.67 -24.92
C GLU A 423 -30.13 15.41 -23.58
N ASN A 424 -29.49 14.70 -22.66
CA ASN A 424 -30.06 14.36 -21.35
C ASN A 424 -29.84 15.47 -20.28
N ASP A 425 -28.85 16.36 -20.47
CA ASP A 425 -28.53 17.47 -19.55
C ASP A 425 -29.29 18.79 -19.84
N SER A 426 -30.16 18.82 -20.84
CA SER A 426 -30.93 20.03 -21.19
C SER A 426 -32.37 19.98 -20.65
N PRO A 427 -32.76 20.83 -19.66
CA PRO A 427 -34.17 21.07 -19.40
C PRO A 427 -34.75 21.82 -20.61
N SER A 428 -35.75 21.19 -21.24
CA SER A 428 -36.53 21.70 -22.37
C SER A 428 -36.56 23.23 -22.51
N LYS A 429 -35.79 23.76 -23.46
CA LYS A 429 -36.12 24.99 -24.17
C LYS A 429 -35.83 24.73 -25.64
N GLY A 430 -36.88 24.52 -26.41
CA GLY A 430 -36.78 24.50 -27.87
C GLY A 430 -36.27 25.86 -28.33
N ILE A 431 -34.98 25.90 -28.67
CA ILE A 431 -34.37 26.99 -29.41
C ILE A 431 -34.42 26.53 -30.87
N SER A 432 -35.26 27.17 -31.67
CA SER A 432 -35.37 26.82 -33.09
C SER A 432 -34.03 27.07 -33.78
N THR A 433 -33.69 26.23 -34.76
CA THR A 433 -32.46 26.26 -35.56
C THR A 433 -32.15 27.61 -36.24
N VAL A 434 -33.06 28.58 -36.18
CA VAL A 434 -32.90 29.93 -36.70
C VAL A 434 -32.13 30.84 -35.71
N GLU A 435 -32.19 30.61 -34.39
CA GLU A 435 -31.52 31.49 -33.41
C GLU A 435 -30.01 31.23 -33.26
N LEU A 436 -29.51 30.07 -33.70
CA LEU A 436 -28.07 29.77 -33.73
C LEU A 436 -27.34 30.40 -34.93
N TYR A 437 -28.06 30.81 -35.97
CA TYR A 437 -27.47 31.46 -37.14
C TYR A 437 -27.09 32.93 -36.86
N ASP A 438 -27.88 33.63 -36.04
CA ASP A 438 -27.64 35.05 -35.74
C ASP A 438 -26.60 35.28 -34.62
N ALA A 439 -26.45 34.33 -33.69
CA ALA A 439 -25.49 34.46 -32.58
C ALA A 439 -24.04 34.11 -32.98
N ALA A 440 -23.85 33.30 -34.02
CA ALA A 440 -22.52 32.85 -34.46
C ALA A 440 -21.77 33.89 -35.34
N PHE A 441 -22.48 34.87 -35.92
CA PHE A 441 -21.87 35.89 -36.81
C PHE A 441 -21.83 37.31 -36.24
N ALA A 442 -22.33 37.56 -35.03
CA ALA A 442 -22.29 38.89 -34.41
C ALA A 442 -20.98 39.21 -33.64
N LYS A 443 -19.93 38.40 -33.79
CA LYS A 443 -18.63 38.63 -33.10
C LYS A 443 -17.38 38.53 -33.98
N TRP A 444 -17.53 38.51 -35.30
CA TRP A 444 -16.44 38.89 -36.19
C TRP A 444 -16.59 40.36 -36.56
N ASP A 445 -16.13 41.23 -35.67
CA ASP A 445 -15.71 42.57 -36.05
C ASP A 445 -14.18 42.57 -36.19
N ASP A 446 -13.72 43.04 -37.35
CA ASP A 446 -12.40 42.94 -37.97
C ASP A 446 -11.24 43.71 -37.27
N ASP A 447 -11.35 44.04 -35.97
CA ASP A 447 -10.47 45.06 -35.37
C ASP A 447 -9.31 44.54 -34.49
N ALA A 448 -8.97 43.25 -34.52
CA ALA A 448 -7.89 42.68 -33.67
C ALA A 448 -6.64 42.21 -34.43
N LEU A 449 -6.50 42.50 -35.72
CA LEU A 449 -5.32 42.15 -36.53
C LEU A 449 -4.44 43.35 -36.94
N ALA A 450 -4.56 44.48 -36.24
CA ALA A 450 -3.79 45.70 -36.54
C ALA A 450 -2.84 46.17 -35.42
N SER A 451 -2.48 45.32 -34.43
CA SER A 451 -1.62 45.74 -33.32
C SER A 451 -0.38 44.88 -33.02
N GLU A 452 -0.01 43.93 -33.89
CA GLU A 452 1.25 43.17 -33.73
C GLU A 452 2.19 43.24 -34.96
N GLU A 453 2.02 44.23 -35.83
CA GLU A 453 2.95 44.51 -36.95
C GLU A 453 3.59 45.92 -36.87
N SER A 454 3.70 46.49 -35.66
CA SER A 454 4.33 47.81 -35.42
C SER A 454 5.19 47.85 -34.16
N ALA A 455 6.03 46.82 -33.94
CA ALA A 455 7.03 46.82 -32.87
C ALA A 455 8.41 46.26 -33.31
N LEU A 456 8.68 46.22 -34.62
CA LEU A 456 9.94 45.73 -35.18
C LEU A 456 10.69 46.72 -36.09
N GLU A 457 10.33 48.01 -36.13
CA GLU A 457 11.02 49.01 -36.98
C GLU A 457 11.69 50.20 -36.28
N ASP A 458 11.83 50.26 -34.95
CA ASP A 458 12.44 51.44 -34.28
C ASP A 458 13.59 51.13 -33.30
N LEU A 459 14.58 50.37 -33.78
CA LEU A 459 15.90 50.27 -33.14
C LEU A 459 17.05 50.27 -34.17
N LEU A 460 16.91 51.10 -35.20
CA LEU A 460 17.98 51.52 -36.09
C LEU A 460 17.97 53.05 -36.20
N PHE A 461 18.53 53.74 -35.20
CA PHE A 461 19.30 54.99 -35.37
C PHE A 461 20.22 55.22 -34.17
#